data_AF-A0A8T7D1Z9-F1
#
_entry.id   AF-A0A8T7D1Z9-F1
#
_cell.length_a   1.000
_cell.length_b   1.000
_cell.length_c   1.000
_cell.angle_alpha   90.00
_cell.angle_beta   90.00
_cell.angle_gamma   90.00
#
_symmetry.space_group_name_H-M   'P 1'
#
loop_
_entity.id
_entity.type
_entity.pdbx_description
1 polymer ?
#
loop_
_entity_poly.entity_id
_entity_poly.type
_entity_poly.pdbx_seq_one_letter_code
_entity_poly.pdbx_strand_id
1 'polypeptide(L)' 'MNLCNFPIGPSHPLFLIAGPCVIESERQCLDICEAVKPMADELGLPYYFKASYDKANRSSVESFRGPGM' A
#
# COMPACT_ATOMS: atom_id res chain seq x y z
N MET A 1 -18.31 7.38 1.77
CA MET A 1 -18.32 5.91 1.93
C MET A 1 -17.45 5.54 3.12
N ASN A 2 -17.52 4.31 3.65
CA ASN A 2 -16.61 3.85 4.72
C ASN A 2 -15.51 2.97 4.11
N LEU A 3 -14.26 3.26 4.43
CA LEU A 3 -13.08 2.45 4.09
C LEU A 3 -12.38 2.06 5.40
N CYS A 4 -12.26 0.76 5.66
CA CYS A 4 -11.63 0.25 6.89
C CYS A 4 -12.15 0.95 8.17
N ASN A 5 -13.47 1.13 8.26
CA ASN A 5 -14.18 1.82 9.35
C ASN A 5 -13.95 3.34 9.47
N PHE A 6 -13.29 3.97 8.49
CA PHE A 6 -13.17 5.43 8.41
C PHE A 6 -14.04 6.01 7.28
N PRO A 7 -14.80 7.08 7.55
CA PRO A 7 -15.58 7.75 6.50
C PRO A 7 -14.65 8.54 5.58
N ILE A 8 -14.73 8.26 4.28
CA ILE A 8 -13.94 8.91 3.22
C ILE A 8 -14.85 9.58 2.17
N GLY A 9 -14.33 10.66 1.59
CA GLY A 9 -14.96 11.40 0.50
C GLY A 9 -14.46 12.85 0.43
N PRO A 10 -14.95 13.65 -0.53
CA PRO A 10 -14.48 15.03 -0.76
C PRO A 10 -14.63 15.98 0.45
N SER A 11 -15.56 15.67 1.36
CA SER A 11 -15.86 16.43 2.58
C SER A 11 -15.24 15.83 3.85
N HIS A 12 -14.33 14.85 3.72
CA HIS A 12 -13.68 14.19 4.84
C HIS A 12 -12.16 14.45 4.81
N PRO A 13 -11.45 14.28 5.94
CA PRO A 13 -10.00 14.39 5.98
C PRO A 13 -9.30 13.51 4.93
N LEU A 14 -8.14 13.96 4.48
CA LEU A 14 -7.30 13.21 3.57
C LEU A 14 -6.84 11.89 4.23
N PHE A 15 -6.71 10.84 3.42
CA PHE A 15 -6.13 9.56 3.82
C PHE A 15 -5.06 9.13 2.80
N LEU A 16 -4.19 8.21 3.21
CA LEU A 16 -3.07 7.74 2.41
C LEU A 16 -3.20 6.24 2.11
N ILE A 17 -3.20 5.88 0.82
CA ILE A 17 -2.93 4.50 0.38
C ILE A 17 -1.54 4.49 -0.23
N ALA A 18 -0.58 3.83 0.40
CA ALA A 18 0.78 3.77 -0.10
C ALA A 18 1.49 2.47 0.28
N GLY A 19 2.46 2.08 -0.54
CA GLY A 19 3.26 0.88 -0.37
C GLY A 19 4.01 0.54 -1.65
N PRO A 20 4.73 -0.60 -1.70
CA PRO A 20 5.48 -0.98 -2.88
C PRO A 20 4.53 -1.36 -4.03
N CYS A 21 5.05 -1.25 -5.25
CA CYS A 21 4.26 -1.55 -6.43
C CYS A 21 3.91 -3.06 -6.50
N VAL A 22 4.81 -3.94 -6.06
CA VAL A 22 4.63 -5.41 -5.97
C VAL A 22 5.27 -5.91 -4.67
N ILE A 23 4.79 -7.02 -4.13
CA ILE A 23 5.44 -7.73 -3.04
C ILE A 23 6.71 -8.38 -3.60
N GLU A 24 7.87 -7.97 -3.08
CA GLU A 24 9.17 -8.60 -3.40
C GLU A 24 9.62 -9.51 -2.25
N SER A 25 9.35 -9.12 -1.01
CA SER A 25 9.53 -9.95 0.19
C SER A 25 8.63 -9.47 1.33
N GLU A 26 8.37 -10.36 2.30
CA GLU A 26 7.69 -10.01 3.55
C GLU A 26 8.46 -8.92 4.32
N ARG A 27 9.79 -9.07 4.43
CA ARG A 27 10.64 -8.14 5.17
C ARG A 27 10.54 -6.72 4.62
N GLN A 28 10.61 -6.55 3.31
CA GLN A 28 10.48 -5.23 2.69
C GLN A 28 9.10 -4.61 2.92
N CYS A 29 8.03 -5.42 2.91
CA CYS A 29 6.70 -4.91 3.20
C CYS A 29 6.60 -4.40 4.64
N LEU A 30 7.17 -5.13 5.60
CA LEU A 30 7.22 -4.73 7.00
C LEU A 30 8.09 -3.47 7.20
N ASP A 31 9.27 -3.42 6.59
CA ASP A 31 10.16 -2.25 6.66
C ASP A 31 9.47 -0.97 6.16
N ILE A 32 8.70 -1.06 5.06
CA ILE A 32 7.93 0.08 4.54
C ILE A 32 6.83 0.48 5.52
N CYS A 33 6.09 -0.49 6.08
CA CYS A 33 5.06 -0.19 7.09
C CYS A 33 5.65 0.48 8.33
N GLU A 34 6.77 -0.02 8.83
CA GLU A 34 7.48 0.52 10.00
C GLU A 34 7.95 1.96 9.77
N ALA A 35 8.37 2.30 8.56
CA ALA A 35 8.78 3.66 8.22
C ALA A 35 7.59 4.62 7.98
N VAL A 36 6.57 4.19 7.24
CA VAL A 36 5.51 5.09 6.74
C VAL A 36 4.40 5.30 7.77
N LYS A 37 4.05 4.28 8.56
CA LYS A 37 2.94 4.39 9.53
C LYS A 37 3.17 5.50 10.56
N PRO A 38 4.37 5.64 11.19
CA PRO A 38 4.62 6.71 12.15
C PRO A 38 4.54 8.11 11.52
N MET A 39 5.03 8.27 10.28
CA MET A 39 4.97 9.54 9.56
C MET A 39 3.52 9.94 9.25
N ALA A 40 2.70 8.97 8.82
CA ALA A 40 1.28 9.23 8.57
C ALA A 40 0.53 9.58 9.85
N ASP A 41 0.87 8.92 10.98
CA ASP A 41 0.28 9.22 12.29
C ASP A 41 0.62 10.61 12.78
N GLU A 42 1.88 11.05 12.63
CA GLU A 42 2.32 12.40 12.97
C GLU A 42 1.53 13.47 12.19
N LEU A 43 1.19 13.17 10.94
CA LEU A 43 0.39 14.04 10.08
C LEU A 43 -1.12 13.88 10.28
N GLY A 44 -1.57 12.97 11.15
CA GLY A 44 -2.99 12.67 11.36
C GLY A 44 -3.69 12.05 10.15
N LEU A 45 -2.94 11.39 9.26
CA LEU A 45 -3.45 10.76 8.04
C LEU A 45 -3.76 9.28 8.30
N PRO A 46 -5.03 8.82 8.14
CA PRO A 46 -5.31 7.40 8.07
C PRO A 46 -4.50 6.75 6.96
N TYR A 47 -3.70 5.75 7.30
CA TYR A 47 -2.79 5.07 6.37
C TYR A 47 -3.23 3.63 6.11
N TYR A 48 -3.29 3.26 4.84
CA TYR A 48 -3.57 1.91 4.37
C TYR A 48 -2.42 1.42 3.49
N PHE A 49 -1.76 0.35 3.94
CA PHE A 49 -0.72 -0.29 3.16
C PHE A 49 -1.32 -0.97 1.92
N LYS A 50 -0.66 -0.82 0.76
CA LYS A 50 -1.03 -1.53 -0.47
C LYS A 50 0.21 -2.10 -1.15
N ALA A 51 0.12 -3.37 -1.56
CA ALA A 51 1.04 -4.00 -2.49
C ALA A 51 0.29 -4.96 -3.41
N SER A 52 0.82 -5.21 -4.61
CA SER A 52 0.27 -6.26 -5.51
C SER A 52 1.04 -7.57 -5.30
N TYR A 53 0.34 -8.70 -5.21
CA TYR A 53 0.98 -10.03 -5.21
C TYR A 53 1.36 -10.50 -6.62
N ASP A 54 0.67 -9.99 -7.65
CA ASP A 54 0.92 -10.26 -9.06
C ASP A 54 0.83 -8.97 -9.87
N LYS A 55 1.77 -8.79 -10.81
CA LYS A 55 1.77 -7.74 -11.83
C LYS A 55 1.51 -8.37 -13.19
N ALA A 56 0.24 -8.38 -13.59
CA ALA A 56 -0.19 -9.03 -14.82
C ALA A 56 0.24 -8.33 -16.12
N ASN A 57 0.49 -7.01 -16.07
CA ASN A 57 0.77 -6.16 -17.23
C ASN A 57 2.26 -5.81 -17.36
N ARG A 58 3.09 -6.81 -17.64
CA ARG A 58 4.54 -6.64 -17.79
C ARG A 58 4.93 -6.33 -19.22
N SER A 59 5.98 -5.53 -19.38
CA SER A 59 6.59 -5.25 -20.68
C SER A 59 7.32 -6.47 -21.27
N SER A 60 7.66 -7.46 -20.45
CA SER A 60 8.23 -8.74 -20.88
C SER A 60 7.65 -9.89 -20.05
N VAL A 61 7.42 -11.03 -20.70
CA VAL A 61 6.85 -12.25 -20.10
C VAL A 61 7.78 -12.83 -19.02
N GLU A 62 9.09 -12.73 -19.21
CA GLU A 62 10.11 -13.30 -18.30
C GLU A 62 10.31 -12.45 -17.03
N SER A 63 9.62 -11.33 -16.91
CA SER A 63 9.87 -10.40 -15.82
C SER A 63 9.21 -10.85 -14.51
N PHE A 64 9.88 -10.67 -13.36
CA PHE A 64 9.37 -11.05 -12.02
C PHE A 64 8.03 -10.41 -11.65
N ARG A 65 6.96 -11.21 -11.47
CA ARG A 65 5.59 -10.69 -11.30
C ARG A 65 5.16 -10.47 -9.85
N GLY A 66 5.94 -10.92 -8.88
CA GLY A 66 5.52 -11.03 -7.49
C GLY A 66 5.45 -12.49 -7.04
N PRO A 67 5.09 -12.74 -5.76
CA PRO A 67 5.02 -14.09 -5.20
C PRO A 67 3.90 -14.96 -5.79
N GLY A 68 2.90 -14.37 -6.46
CA GLY A 68 1.68 -15.10 -6.84
C GLY A 68 0.74 -15.32 -5.64
N MET A 69 -0.28 -16.15 -5.85
CA MET A 69 -1.16 -16.67 -4.79
C MET A 69 -0.89 -18.15 -4.55
#